data_AF-A0A0G0ZDR9-F1
#
_entry.id   AF-A0A0G0ZDR9-F1
#
_cell.length_a   1.000
_cell.length_b   1.000
_cell.length_c   1.000
_cell.angle_alpha   90.00
_cell.angle_beta   90.00
_cell.angle_gamma   90.00
#
_symmetry.space_group_name_H-M   'P 1'
#
loop_
_entity.id
_entity.type
_entity.pdbx_description
1 polymer ?
#
loop_
_entity_poly.entity_id
_entity_poly.type
_entity_poly.pdbx_seq_one_letter_code
_entity_poly.pdbx_strand_id
1 'polypeptide(L)' 'MKRRIKEHNSGKGFYTSQHHPYKLIYYEAYLLKEDADAREKFLKTSMGMRVIKKQLANYLLKK' A
#
# COMPACT_ATOMS: atom_id res chain seq x y z
N MET A 1 -5.52 -0.87 10.82
CA MET A 1 -4.69 -0.03 9.93
C MET A 1 -3.75 0.92 10.70
N LYS A 2 -4.25 1.80 11.57
CA LYS A 2 -3.42 2.77 12.34
C LYS A 2 -2.26 2.13 13.13
N ARG A 3 -2.51 0.97 13.75
CA ARG A 3 -1.47 0.21 14.50
C ARG A 3 -0.32 -0.27 13.60
N ARG A 4 -0.65 -0.89 12.45
CA ARG A 4 0.36 -1.37 11.48
C ARG A 4 1.24 -0.25 10.94
N ILE A 5 0.67 0.90 10.62
CA ILE A 5 1.45 2.05 10.11
C ILE A 5 2.42 2.54 11.20
N LYS A 6 1.97 2.62 12.45
CA LYS A 6 2.81 2.99 13.59
C LYS A 6 3.93 1.97 13.81
N GLU A 7 3.65 0.68 13.65
CA GLU A 7 4.65 -0.39 13.75
C GLU A 7 5.67 -0.34 12.59
N HIS A 8 5.22 -0.19 11.35
CA HIS A 8 6.11 -0.06 10.19
C HIS A 8 6.99 1.19 10.26
N ASN A 9 6.44 2.32 10.71
CA ASN A 9 7.19 3.57 10.89
C ASN A 9 8.03 3.60 12.17
N SER A 10 7.92 2.60 13.05
CA SER A 10 8.77 2.50 14.24
C SER A 10 10.19 2.00 13.94
N GLY A 11 10.48 1.60 12.70
CA GLY A 11 11.81 1.15 12.27
C GLY A 11 12.26 -0.18 12.84
N LYS A 12 11.40 -0.90 13.58
CA LYS A 12 11.74 -2.17 14.28
C LYS A 12 11.76 -3.41 13.39
N GLY A 13 11.33 -3.32 12.13
CA GLY A 13 11.34 -4.44 11.18
C GLY A 13 12.59 -4.44 10.30
N PHE A 14 13.20 -5.61 10.11
CA PHE A 14 14.45 -5.78 9.35
C PHE A 14 14.37 -5.22 7.90
N TYR A 15 13.22 -5.36 7.25
CA TYR A 15 12.95 -4.85 5.89
C TYR A 15 12.35 -3.44 5.85
N THR A 16 11.82 -2.96 6.97
CA THR A 16 11.06 -1.69 7.05
C THR A 16 11.87 -0.56 7.69
N SER A 17 13.07 -0.86 8.18
CA SER A 17 14.00 0.09 8.77
C SER A 17 14.73 0.94 7.73
N GLN A 18 15.04 0.40 6.55
CA GLN A 18 15.87 1.10 5.55
C GLN A 18 15.17 2.25 4.81
N HIS A 19 13.83 2.28 4.75
CA HIS A 19 13.09 3.26 3.93
C HIS A 19 12.03 4.02 4.73
N HIS A 20 12.20 4.11 6.06
CA HIS A 20 11.34 4.94 6.89
C HIS A 20 11.61 6.43 6.63
N PRO A 21 10.61 7.32 6.81
CA PRO A 21 9.21 7.04 7.17
C PRO A 21 8.33 6.73 5.94
N TYR A 22 7.44 5.75 6.07
CA TYR A 22 6.42 5.45 5.06
C TYR A 22 5.22 6.39 5.22
N LYS A 23 4.87 7.10 4.13
CA LYS A 23 3.63 7.87 4.01
C LYS A 23 2.56 6.99 3.37
N LEU A 24 1.44 6.78 4.07
CA LEU A 24 0.28 6.11 3.47
C LEU A 24 -0.35 7.03 2.43
N ILE A 25 -0.29 6.64 1.15
CA ILE A 25 -0.83 7.42 0.03
C ILE A 25 -2.25 6.93 -0.34
N TYR A 26 -2.50 5.63 -0.22
CA TYR A 26 -3.74 5.00 -0.64
C TYR A 26 -4.01 3.74 0.18
N TYR A 27 -5.28 3.48 0.49
CA TYR A 27 -5.74 2.19 1.03
C TYR A 27 -7.16 1.91 0.57
N GLU A 28 -7.51 0.63 0.49
CA GLU A 28 -8.86 0.14 0.21
C GLU A 28 -9.37 -0.64 1.41
N ALA A 29 -10.68 -0.61 1.63
CA ALA A 29 -11.35 -1.39 2.66
C ALA A 29 -12.44 -2.25 2.00
N TYR A 30 -12.53 -3.50 2.44
CA TYR A 30 -13.48 -4.49 1.94
C TYR A 30 -14.27 -5.07 3.10
N LEU A 31 -15.53 -5.43 2.86
CA LEU A 31 -16.39 -6.07 3.85
C LEU A 31 -16.06 -7.56 3.98
N LEU A 32 -15.81 -8.22 2.85
CA LEU A 32 -15.44 -9.63 2.81
C LEU A 32 -13.92 -9.79 2.74
N LYS A 33 -13.41 -10.79 3.47
CA LYS A 33 -11.99 -11.13 3.46
C LYS A 33 -11.54 -11.66 2.10
N GLU A 34 -12.42 -12.39 1.41
CA GLU A 34 -12.14 -12.99 0.10
C GLU A 34 -11.89 -11.90 -0.96
N ASP A 35 -12.69 -10.84 -0.95
CA ASP A 35 -12.48 -9.69 -1.84
C ASP A 35 -11.16 -8.98 -1.56
N ALA A 36 -10.81 -8.82 -0.27
CA ALA A 36 -9.54 -8.20 0.13
C ALA A 36 -8.33 -9.04 -0.35
N ASP A 37 -8.41 -10.36 -0.23
CA ASP A 37 -7.34 -11.28 -0.64
C ASP A 37 -7.18 -11.33 -2.17
N ALA A 38 -8.30 -11.43 -2.90
CA ALA A 38 -8.30 -11.37 -4.35
C ALA A 38 -7.71 -10.04 -4.86
N ARG A 39 -8.08 -8.93 -4.22
CA ARG A 39 -7.51 -7.62 -4.53
C ARG A 39 -6.03 -7.55 -4.23
N GLU A 40 -5.59 -8.00 -3.06
CA GLU A 40 -4.17 -7.95 -2.68
C GLU A 40 -3.32 -8.74 -3.69
N LYS A 41 -3.76 -9.94 -4.07
CA LYS A 41 -3.11 -10.76 -5.10
C LYS A 41 -3.06 -10.04 -6.44
N PHE A 42 -4.17 -9.44 -6.87
CA PHE A 42 -4.22 -8.67 -8.11
C PHE A 42 -3.24 -7.48 -8.08
N LEU A 43 -3.19 -6.73 -6.98
CA LEU A 43 -2.31 -5.56 -6.84
C LEU A 43 -0.82 -5.92 -6.83
N LYS A 44 -0.46 -7.14 -6.42
CA LYS A 44 0.90 -7.68 -6.50
C LYS A 44 1.32 -8.06 -7.93
N THR A 45 0.41 -8.10 -8.89
CA THR A 45 0.73 -8.33 -10.31
C THR A 45 1.22 -7.07 -11.00
N SER A 46 1.91 -7.24 -12.14
CA SER A 46 2.33 -6.12 -13.00
C SER A 46 1.15 -5.28 -13.50
N MET A 47 0.01 -5.92 -13.81
CA MET A 47 -1.21 -5.24 -14.23
C MET A 47 -1.84 -4.45 -13.09
N GLY A 48 -1.97 -5.04 -11.91
CA GLY A 48 -2.50 -4.34 -10.72
C GLY A 48 -1.67 -3.11 -10.36
N MET A 49 -0.35 -3.20 -10.48
CA MET A 49 0.53 -2.05 -10.27
C MET A 49 0.29 -0.93 -11.30
N ARG A 50 0.01 -1.26 -12.58
CA ARG A 50 -0.36 -0.26 -13.60
C ARG A 50 -1.69 0.42 -13.29
N VAL A 51 -2.66 -0.33 -12.76
CA VAL A 51 -3.96 0.22 -12.33
C VAL A 51 -3.77 1.23 -11.21
N ILE A 52 -3.02 0.90 -10.16
CA ILE A 52 -2.74 1.85 -9.07
C ILE A 52 -2.00 3.09 -9.56
N LYS A 53 -0.98 2.92 -10.43
CA LYS A 53 -0.26 4.07 -11.01
C LYS A 53 -1.19 4.98 -11.80
N LYS A 54 -2.15 4.42 -12.55
CA LYS A 54 -3.16 5.20 -13.27
C LYS A 54 -4.14 5.90 -12.31
N GLN A 55 -4.59 5.20 -11.27
CA GLN A 55 -5.50 5.76 -10.28
C GLN A 55 -4.87 6.91 -9.49
N LEU A 56 -3.59 6.77 -9.13
CA LEU A 56 -2.82 7.78 -8.42
C LEU A 56 -2.05 8.72 -9.36
N ALA A 57 -2.35 8.74 -10.67
CA ALA A 57 -1.57 9.48 -11.66
C ALA A 57 -1.39 10.94 -11.27
N ASN A 58 -2.47 11.63 -10.87
CA ASN A 58 -2.39 13.04 -10.47
C ASN A 58 -1.54 13.27 -9.20
N TYR A 59 -1.59 12.35 -8.24
CA TYR A 59 -0.78 12.45 -7.03
C TYR A 59 0.70 12.17 -7.32
N LEU A 60 0.98 11.18 -8.19
CA LEU A 60 2.33 10.81 -8.58
C LEU A 60 2.98 11.83 -9.53
N LEU A 61 2.19 12.52 -10.35
CA LEU A 61 2.65 13.56 -11.29
C LEU A 61 2.91 14.90 -10.59
N LYS A 62 2.25 15.19 -9.47
CA LYS A 62 2.41 16.44 -8.71
C LYS A 62 3.52 16.39 -7.65
N LYS A 63 4.32 15.32 -7.62
CA LYS A 63 5.35 15.09 -6.62
C LYS A 63 6.73 15.53 -7.12
#